data_AF-A0A840VYK1-F1
#
_entry.id   AF-A0A840VYK1-F1
#
_cell.length_a   1.000
_cell.length_b   1.000
_cell.length_c   1.000
_cell.angle_alpha   90.00
_cell.angle_beta   90.00
_cell.angle_gamma   90.00
#
_symmetry.space_group_name_H-M   'P 1'
#
loop_
_entity.id
_entity.type
_entity.pdbx_description
1 polymer ?
#
loop_
_entity_poly.entity_id
_entity_poly.type
_entity_poly.pdbx_seq_one_letter_code
_entity_poly.pdbx_strand_id
1 'polypeptide(L)'
;MKFQSKEDRSAIIYNSRVTISGIPERAYRYQLGARSAIEWIIDRYQVKTNKDSGIVNDPNDWSDDPRYIIDLLGRIVTVSLETVDIVEGLPELEILKN
;
A
#
# COMPACT_ATOMS: atom_id res chain seq x y z
N MET A 1 -5.08 -5.97 -8.36
CA MET A 1 -5.05 -6.25 -6.90
C MET A 1 -6.32 -5.74 -6.25
N LYS A 2 -6.81 -6.38 -5.19
CA LYS A 2 -7.94 -5.91 -4.37
C LYS A 2 -7.90 -6.56 -2.98
N PHE A 3 -8.57 -5.96 -2.00
CA PHE A 3 -8.82 -6.64 -0.72
C PHE A 3 -9.69 -7.89 -0.91
N GLN A 4 -9.55 -8.85 0.01
CA GLN A 4 -10.38 -10.04 0.03
C GLN A 4 -11.87 -9.71 0.20
N SER A 5 -12.20 -8.82 1.14
CA SER A 5 -13.53 -8.19 1.23
C SER A 5 -13.42 -6.73 1.69
N LYS A 6 -14.55 -6.03 1.84
CA LYS A 6 -14.55 -4.66 2.38
C LYS A 6 -14.28 -4.65 3.90
N GLU A 7 -14.67 -5.73 4.55
CA GLU A 7 -14.59 -5.96 5.99
C GLU A 7 -13.26 -6.61 6.39
N ASP A 8 -12.69 -7.45 5.53
CA ASP A 8 -11.41 -8.13 5.74
C ASP A 8 -10.29 -7.52 4.89
N ARG A 9 -9.49 -6.67 5.55
CA ARG A 9 -8.27 -6.08 5.00
C ARG A 9 -7.01 -6.86 5.36
N SER A 10 -7.10 -7.99 6.07
CA SER A 10 -5.93 -8.79 6.43
C SER A 10 -5.31 -9.52 5.24
N ALA A 11 -6.04 -9.57 4.11
CA ALA A 11 -5.60 -10.21 2.88
C ALA A 11 -5.85 -9.36 1.62
N ILE A 12 -4.88 -9.39 0.71
CA ILE A 12 -4.91 -8.76 -0.61
C ILE A 12 -4.79 -9.84 -1.68
N ILE A 13 -5.81 -9.94 -2.53
CA ILE A 13 -5.79 -10.74 -3.74
C ILE A 13 -4.94 -10.00 -4.77
N TYR A 14 -3.73 -10.48 -5.03
CA TYR A 14 -2.82 -9.88 -6.00
C TYR A 14 -3.32 -10.12 -7.43
N ASN A 15 -3.55 -11.40 -7.76
CA ASN A 15 -4.12 -11.88 -9.02
C ASN A 15 -4.90 -13.20 -8.78
N SER A 16 -5.28 -13.93 -9.85
CA SER A 16 -6.03 -15.19 -9.74
C SER A 16 -5.27 -16.36 -9.10
N ARG A 17 -3.95 -16.23 -8.90
CA ARG A 17 -3.07 -17.29 -8.40
C ARG A 17 -2.42 -16.96 -7.06
N VAL A 18 -2.36 -15.68 -6.70
CA VAL A 18 -1.58 -15.21 -5.55
C VAL A 18 -2.42 -14.31 -4.66
N THR A 19 -2.42 -14.63 -3.37
CA THR A 19 -3.03 -13.84 -2.29
C THR A 19 -1.97 -13.62 -1.22
N ILE A 20 -1.83 -12.37 -0.76
CA ILE A 20 -0.99 -12.01 0.37
C ILE A 20 -1.90 -11.89 1.58
N SER A 21 -1.61 -12.63 2.64
CA SER A 21 -2.41 -12.66 3.87
C SER A 21 -1.57 -12.32 5.10
N GLY A 22 -2.24 -12.04 6.22
CA GLY A 22 -1.59 -11.74 7.49
C GLY A 22 -1.09 -10.30 7.59
N ILE A 23 -1.66 -9.38 6.81
CA ILE A 23 -1.34 -7.96 6.90
C ILE A 23 -1.96 -7.40 8.18
N PRO A 24 -1.16 -6.87 9.13
CA PRO A 24 -1.70 -6.34 10.38
C PRO A 24 -2.54 -5.08 10.13
N GLU A 25 -3.68 -4.95 10.82
CA GLU A 25 -4.57 -3.78 10.68
C GLU A 25 -3.84 -2.45 10.94
N ARG A 26 -2.89 -2.43 11.88
CA ARG A 26 -2.10 -1.24 12.20
C ARG A 26 -1.28 -0.71 11.02
N ALA A 27 -0.93 -1.55 10.04
CA ALA A 27 -0.20 -1.13 8.83
C ALA A 27 -1.01 -0.13 7.98
N TYR A 28 -2.34 -0.10 8.12
CA TYR A 28 -3.21 0.85 7.42
C TYR A 28 -3.27 2.23 8.09
N ARG A 29 -2.71 2.40 9.30
CA ARG A 29 -2.67 3.70 10.00
C ARG A 29 -1.69 4.69 9.39
N TYR A 30 -0.69 4.20 8.65
CA TYR A 30 0.21 5.09 7.91
C TYR A 30 -0.52 5.66 6.68
N GLN A 31 -1.08 6.86 6.86
CA GLN A 31 -1.87 7.59 5.87
C GLN A 31 -1.02 8.57 5.07
N LEU A 32 -1.25 8.63 3.76
CA LEU A 32 -0.64 9.56 2.81
C LEU A 32 -1.76 10.29 2.07
N GLY A 33 -2.16 11.45 2.58
CA GLY A 33 -3.36 12.15 2.10
C GLY A 33 -4.62 11.37 2.47
N ALA A 34 -5.41 10.95 1.47
CA ALA A 34 -6.73 10.33 1.68
C ALA A 34 -6.72 8.79 1.80
N ARG A 35 -5.55 8.14 1.73
CA ARG A 35 -5.41 6.68 1.70
C ARG A 35 -4.16 6.24 2.48
N SER A 36 -4.16 5.00 2.96
CA SER A 36 -2.94 4.37 3.48
C SER A 36 -1.92 4.13 2.36
N ALA A 37 -0.64 3.99 2.72
CA ALA A 37 0.41 3.63 1.76
C ALA A 37 0.10 2.31 1.02
N ILE A 38 -0.49 1.32 1.70
CA ILE A 38 -0.91 0.05 1.09
C ILE A 38 -2.04 0.26 0.08
N GLU A 39 -3.05 1.07 0.43
CA GLU A 39 -4.16 1.39 -0.49
C GLU A 39 -3.68 2.16 -1.73
N TRP A 40 -2.63 2.98 -1.61
CA TRP A 40 -2.01 3.62 -2.76
C TRP A 40 -1.40 2.61 -3.73
N ILE A 41 -0.74 1.56 -3.23
CA ILE A 41 -0.21 0.49 -4.09
C ILE A 41 -1.36 -0.20 -4.83
N ILE A 42 -2.44 -0.56 -4.13
CA ILE A 42 -3.62 -1.20 -4.73
C ILE A 42 -4.24 -0.30 -5.83
N ASP A 43 -4.34 1.01 -5.60
CA ASP A 43 -4.93 1.95 -6.55
C ASP A 43 -4.05 2.23 -7.77
N ARG A 44 -2.73 2.33 -7.59
CA ARG A 44 -1.80 2.76 -8.65
C ARG A 44 -1.24 1.61 -9.48
N TYR A 45 -0.93 0.47 -8.86
CA TYR A 45 -0.34 -0.68 -9.55
C TYR A 45 -1.42 -1.59 -10.12
N GLN A 46 -2.17 -1.06 -11.08
CA GLN A 46 -3.13 -1.81 -11.89
C GLN A 46 -3.07 -1.32 -13.34
N VAL A 47 -3.28 -2.23 -14.30
CA VAL A 47 -3.35 -1.86 -15.72
C VAL A 47 -4.53 -0.92 -15.94
N LYS A 48 -4.28 0.28 -16.44
CA LYS A 48 -5.33 1.27 -16.80
C LYS A 48 -5.08 1.81 -18.20
N THR A 49 -6.13 1.89 -18.99
CA THR A 49 -6.10 2.58 -20.29
C THR A 49 -6.78 3.93 -20.15
N ASN A 50 -6.09 5.01 -20.53
CA ASN A 50 -6.72 6.32 -20.64
C ASN A 50 -7.71 6.29 -21.82
N LYS A 51 -8.96 6.67 -21.56
CA LYS A 51 -10.04 6.57 -22.57
C LYS A 51 -9.87 7.53 -23.74
N ASP A 52 -9.34 8.72 -23.48
CA ASP A 52 -9.26 9.79 -24.47
C ASP A 52 -8.04 9.61 -25.38
N SER A 53 -6.89 9.24 -24.80
CA SER A 53 -5.64 9.06 -25.54
C SER A 53 -5.40 7.61 -26.00
N GLY A 54 -6.08 6.63 -25.42
CA GLY A 54 -5.82 5.21 -25.67
C GLY A 54 -4.53 4.68 -25.06
N ILE A 55 -3.76 5.52 -24.34
CA ILE A 55 -2.49 5.13 -23.74
C ILE A 55 -2.74 4.12 -22.61
N VAL A 56 -2.12 2.95 -22.71
CA VAL A 56 -2.10 1.92 -21.67
C VAL A 56 -0.97 2.21 -20.69
N ASN A 57 -1.32 2.28 -19.41
CA ASN A 57 -0.37 2.29 -18.31
C ASN A 57 -0.39 0.90 -17.68
N ASP A 58 0.63 0.10 -17.99
CA ASP A 58 0.86 -1.21 -17.41
C ASP A 58 2.03 -1.13 -16.40
N PRO A 59 1.79 -1.30 -15.09
CA PRO A 59 2.86 -1.27 -14.10
C PRO A 59 3.82 -2.46 -14.20
N ASN A 60 3.47 -3.54 -14.92
CA ASN A 60 4.37 -4.67 -15.13
C ASN A 60 5.52 -4.33 -16.09
N ASP A 61 5.35 -3.29 -16.92
CA ASP A 61 6.39 -2.82 -17.86
C ASP A 61 7.50 -2.02 -17.17
N TRP A 62 7.33 -1.70 -15.88
CA TRP A 62 8.29 -0.87 -15.13
C TRP A 62 9.58 -1.60 -14.76
N SER A 63 9.53 -2.92 -14.58
CA SER A 63 10.67 -3.70 -14.09
C SER A 63 10.75 -5.04 -14.80
N ASP A 64 11.97 -5.46 -15.15
CA ASP A 64 12.24 -6.80 -15.68
C ASP A 64 12.06 -7.91 -14.63
N ASP A 65 11.94 -7.56 -13.34
CA ASP A 65 11.65 -8.51 -12.27
C ASP A 65 10.13 -8.71 -12.12
N PRO A 66 9.58 -9.89 -12.46
CA PRO A 66 8.14 -10.15 -12.36
C PRO A 66 7.62 -10.13 -10.91
N ARG A 67 8.51 -10.20 -9.92
CA ARG A 67 8.15 -10.11 -8.50
C ARG A 67 8.18 -8.69 -7.96
N TYR A 68 8.62 -7.71 -8.74
CA TYR A 68 8.83 -6.34 -8.26
C TYR A 68 7.63 -5.79 -7.48
N ILE A 69 6.41 -5.88 -8.04
CA ILE A 69 5.20 -5.30 -7.45
C ILE A 69 4.77 -6.06 -6.19
N ILE A 70 4.86 -7.39 -6.18
CA ILE A 70 4.47 -8.19 -5.00
C ILE A 70 5.46 -7.98 -3.84
N ASP A 71 6.76 -7.93 -4.14
CA ASP A 71 7.79 -7.68 -3.14
C ASP A 71 7.79 -6.20 -2.71
N LEU A 72 7.39 -5.26 -3.58
CA LEU A 72 7.11 -3.87 -3.21
C LEU A 72 5.96 -3.78 -2.20
N LEU A 73 4.85 -4.48 -2.43
CA LEU A 73 3.73 -4.49 -1.48
C LEU A 73 4.16 -4.99 -0.10
N GLY A 74 4.95 -6.07 -0.04
CA GLY A 74 5.54 -6.56 1.22
C GLY A 74 6.41 -5.50 1.92
N ARG A 75 7.31 -4.83 1.17
CA ARG A 75 8.14 -3.74 1.70
C ARG A 75 7.30 -2.56 2.22
N ILE A 76 6.22 -2.20 1.53
CA ILE A 76 5.33 -1.12 1.96
C ILE A 76 4.57 -1.48 3.24
N VAL A 77 4.17 -2.75 3.42
CA VAL A 77 3.61 -3.22 4.70
C VAL A 77 4.62 -3.00 5.83
N THR A 78 5.89 -3.39 5.65
CA THR A 78 6.94 -3.17 6.65
C THR A 78 7.14 -1.67 6.91
N VAL A 79 7.33 -0.85 5.88
CA VAL A 79 7.50 0.60 6.02
C VAL A 79 6.35 1.23 6.79
N SER A 80 5.11 0.83 6.51
CA SER A 80 3.93 1.30 7.25
C SER A 80 4.01 0.96 8.74
N LEU A 81 4.39 -0.27 9.09
CA LEU A 81 4.49 -0.71 10.48
C LEU A 81 5.59 0.06 11.23
N GLU A 82 6.78 0.14 10.66
CA GLU A 82 7.91 0.87 11.23
C GLU A 82 7.59 2.36 11.39
N THR A 83 6.87 2.95 10.43
CA THR A 83 6.45 4.35 10.53
C THR A 83 5.48 4.57 11.69
N VAL A 84 4.53 3.66 11.88
CA VAL A 84 3.63 3.71 13.04
C VAL A 84 4.42 3.59 14.34
N ASP A 85 5.37 2.65 14.42
CA ASP A 85 6.21 2.45 15.61
C ASP A 85 7.06 3.69 15.92
N ILE A 86 7.65 4.35 14.91
CA ILE A 86 8.40 5.60 15.08
C ILE A 86 7.51 6.73 15.59
N VAL A 87 6.32 6.90 15.00
CA VAL A 87 5.39 7.98 15.38
C VAL A 87 4.87 7.78 16.79
N GLU A 88 4.55 6.55 17.19
CA GLU A 88 4.12 6.22 18.55
C GLU A 88 5.25 6.33 19.58
N GLY A 89 6.51 6.23 19.14
CA GLY A 89 7.70 6.44 19.97
C GLY A 89 8.15 7.90 20.11
N LEU A 90 7.47 8.87 19.49
CA LEU A 90 7.80 10.29 19.64
C LEU A 90 7.53 10.77 21.08
N PRO A 91 8.35 11.69 21.62
CA PRO A 91 8.07 12.29 22.92
C PRO A 91 6.78 13.10 22.88
N GLU A 92 6.20 13.36 24.06
CA GLU A 92 5.06 14.28 24.17
C GLU A 92 5.41 15.66 23.60
N LEU A 93 4.43 16.31 22.99
CA LEU A 93 4.60 17.64 22.42
C LEU A 93 4.76 18.67 23.55
N GLU A 94 5.98 19.17 23.74
CA GLU A 94 6.25 20.29 24.65
C GLU A 94 5.74 21.62 24.05
N ILE A 95 4.71 22.20 24.67
CA ILE A 95 4.19 23.52 24.29
C ILE A 95 4.78 24.57 25.23
N LEU A 96 5.70 25.40 24.70
CA LEU A 96 6.24 26.54 25.44
C LEU A 96 5.14 27.59 25.65
N LYS A 97 4.93 28.00 26.91
CA LYS A 97 4.03 29.11 27.25
C LYS A 97 4.75 30.43 27.02
N ASN A 98 4.09 31.36 26.30
CA ASN A 98 4.53 32.75 26.16
C ASN A 98 4.37 33.51 27.48
#